data_AF-A0A661I9T1-F1
#
_entry.id   AF-A0A661I9T1-F1
#
_cell.length_a   1.000
_cell.length_b   1.000
_cell.length_c   1.000
_cell.angle_alpha   90.00
_cell.angle_beta   90.00
_cell.angle_gamma   90.00
#
_symmetry.space_group_name_H-M   'P 1'
#
loop_
_entity.id
_entity.type
_entity.pdbx_description
1 polymer ?
#
loop_
_entity_poly.entity_id
_entity_poly.type
_entity_poly.pdbx_seq_one_letter_code
_entity_poly.pdbx_strand_id
1 'polypeptide(L)'
;MFKKVLAMVLIFGVTVAFGMSINEVNKASKEELMQIKGIGNAKADAIIKVRKKERFKKYEDIEAVNGVGPALVKNIKDDVKVKKNKKSAKKEKK
;
A
#
# COMPACT_ATOMS: atom_id res chain seq x y z
N MET A 1 13.42 -24.89 -32.75
CA MET A 1 12.31 -23.93 -32.59
C MET A 1 12.06 -23.60 -31.10
N PHE A 2 13.10 -23.19 -30.36
CA PHE A 2 13.04 -22.95 -28.90
C PHE A 2 13.68 -21.61 -28.48
N LYS A 3 13.78 -20.64 -29.40
CA LYS A 3 14.43 -19.34 -29.16
C LYS A 3 13.46 -18.15 -29.15
N LYS A 4 12.15 -18.39 -29.30
CA LYS A 4 11.12 -17.33 -29.39
C LYS A 4 10.08 -17.32 -28.26
N VAL A 5 10.14 -18.27 -27.32
CA VAL A 5 9.21 -18.32 -26.17
C VAL A 5 9.84 -17.72 -24.90
N LEU A 6 11.13 -17.37 -24.94
CA LEU A 6 11.88 -16.87 -23.78
C LEU A 6 11.78 -15.34 -23.59
N ALA A 7 11.10 -14.61 -24.47
CA ALA A 7 11.19 -13.14 -24.55
C ALA A 7 9.84 -12.39 -24.45
N MET A 8 8.78 -12.99 -23.90
CA MET A 8 7.49 -12.28 -23.78
C MET A 8 6.71 -12.52 -22.48
N VAL A 9 7.39 -12.90 -21.40
CA VAL A 9 6.82 -12.89 -20.04
C VAL A 9 7.74 -12.06 -19.13
N LEU A 10 7.92 -10.79 -19.52
CA LEU A 10 8.66 -9.78 -18.74
C LEU A 10 7.80 -8.54 -18.46
N ILE A 11 6.47 -8.67 -18.46
CA ILE A 11 5.55 -7.56 -18.18
C ILE A 11 4.56 -8.01 -17.10
N PHE A 12 4.78 -7.47 -15.90
CA PHE A 12 3.80 -7.28 -14.82
C PHE A 12 3.15 -8.54 -14.22
N GLY A 13 3.79 -9.16 -13.24
CA GLY A 13 3.15 -10.23 -12.47
C GLY A 13 3.61 -10.40 -11.04
N VAL A 14 4.48 -9.54 -10.51
CA VAL A 14 4.76 -9.54 -9.06
C VAL A 14 3.81 -8.53 -8.43
N THR A 15 2.50 -8.84 -8.44
CA THR A 15 1.53 -8.18 -7.56
C THR A 15 1.75 -8.74 -6.16
N VAL A 16 2.83 -8.30 -5.51
CA VAL A 16 2.85 -8.43 -4.06
C VAL A 16 1.85 -7.39 -3.56
N ALA A 17 0.70 -7.87 -3.11
CA ALA A 17 -0.24 -7.08 -2.33
C ALA A 17 0.44 -6.75 -0.99
N PHE A 18 1.22 -5.67 -0.98
CA PHE A 18 1.74 -5.02 0.22
C PHE A 18 0.96 -3.72 0.42
N GLY A 19 0.76 -3.23 1.63
CA GLY A 19 0.47 -3.94 2.86
C GLY A 19 0.34 -3.00 4.08
N MET A 20 -0.23 -1.79 4.00
CA MET A 20 -0.06 -0.64 4.88
C MET A 20 -1.12 -0.46 5.99
N SER A 21 -0.70 -0.61 7.25
CA SER A 21 -1.52 -0.34 8.46
C SER A 21 -1.83 1.14 8.66
N ILE A 22 -2.89 1.51 9.41
CA ILE A 22 -3.19 2.92 9.79
C ILE A 22 -1.95 3.66 10.32
N ASN A 23 -1.20 3.00 11.21
CA ASN A 23 0.00 3.61 11.78
C ASN A 23 1.12 3.79 10.75
N GLU A 24 1.15 2.94 9.72
CA GLU A 24 2.04 3.07 8.58
C GLU A 24 1.54 4.17 7.64
N VAL A 25 0.25 4.27 7.33
CA VAL A 25 -0.33 5.40 6.55
C VAL A 25 -0.01 6.74 7.19
N ASN A 26 -0.03 6.82 8.52
CA ASN A 26 0.33 8.03 9.27
C ASN A 26 1.83 8.38 9.24
N LYS A 27 2.70 7.44 8.84
CA LYS A 27 4.17 7.59 8.81
C LYS A 27 4.77 7.49 7.40
N ALA A 28 4.03 6.92 6.46
CA ALA A 28 4.50 6.54 5.14
C ALA A 28 4.97 7.74 4.35
N SER A 29 6.01 7.57 3.54
CA SER A 29 6.40 8.58 2.58
C SER A 29 5.36 8.71 1.46
N LYS A 30 5.49 9.75 0.63
CA LYS A 30 4.60 9.94 -0.52
C LYS A 30 4.71 8.76 -1.48
N GLU A 31 5.93 8.29 -1.69
CA GLU A 31 6.26 7.17 -2.56
C GLU A 31 5.64 5.88 -2.05
N GLU A 32 5.72 5.62 -0.74
CA GLU A 32 5.10 4.44 -0.12
C GLU A 32 3.57 4.45 -0.24
N LEU A 33 2.93 5.62 -0.09
CA LEU A 33 1.49 5.76 -0.32
C LEU A 33 1.14 5.50 -1.79
N MET A 34 1.99 5.92 -2.72
CA MET A 34 1.78 5.71 -4.17
C MET A 34 1.99 4.26 -4.61
N GLN A 35 2.62 3.41 -3.78
CA GLN A 35 2.69 1.97 -4.07
C GLN A 35 1.32 1.29 -3.95
N ILE A 36 0.39 1.91 -3.23
CA ILE A 36 -0.96 1.39 -3.08
C ILE A 36 -1.72 1.58 -4.39
N LYS A 37 -2.23 0.48 -4.94
CA LYS A 37 -2.94 0.48 -6.22
C LYS A 37 -4.08 1.50 -6.21
N GLY A 38 -4.02 2.44 -7.16
CA GLY A 38 -5.01 3.50 -7.32
C GLY A 38 -4.72 4.78 -6.51
N ILE A 39 -3.65 4.82 -5.71
CA ILE A 39 -3.13 6.03 -5.08
C ILE A 39 -2.01 6.61 -5.95
N GLY A 40 -2.26 7.74 -6.58
CA GLY A 40 -1.25 8.50 -7.33
C GLY A 40 -0.75 9.71 -6.55
N ASN A 41 0.14 10.49 -7.16
CA ASN A 41 0.73 11.72 -6.57
C ASN A 41 -0.31 12.60 -5.85
N ALA A 42 -1.39 12.96 -6.54
CA ALA A 42 -2.41 13.87 -5.99
C ALA A 42 -3.10 13.31 -4.74
N LYS A 43 -3.38 11.99 -4.72
CA LYS A 43 -4.04 11.33 -3.59
C LYS A 43 -3.08 11.14 -2.43
N ALA A 44 -1.82 10.78 -2.72
CA ALA A 44 -0.77 10.71 -1.70
C ALA A 44 -0.55 12.07 -1.03
N ASP A 45 -0.51 13.16 -1.80
CA ASP A 45 -0.43 14.52 -1.26
C ASP A 45 -1.65 14.86 -0.40
N ALA A 46 -2.85 14.48 -0.83
CA ALA A 46 -4.08 14.70 -0.04
C ALA A 46 -4.03 13.95 1.32
N ILE A 47 -3.60 12.69 1.32
CA ILE A 47 -3.42 11.88 2.55
C ILE A 47 -2.39 12.55 3.47
N ILE A 48 -1.26 13.02 2.93
CA ILE A 48 -0.22 13.72 3.69
C ILE A 48 -0.76 15.03 4.26
N LYS A 49 -1.55 15.78 3.49
CA LYS A 49 -2.14 17.05 3.93
C LYS A 49 -3.14 16.84 5.07
N VAL A 50 -3.96 15.80 5.01
CA VAL A 50 -4.93 15.49 6.07
C VAL A 50 -4.21 15.00 7.32
N ARG A 51 -3.28 14.03 7.24
CA ARG A 51 -2.53 13.54 8.43
C ARG A 51 -1.66 14.59 9.13
N LYS A 52 -1.24 15.64 8.40
CA LYS A 52 -0.54 16.80 8.96
C LYS A 52 -1.45 17.65 9.84
N LYS A 53 -2.75 17.68 9.55
CA LYS A 53 -3.76 18.38 10.35
C LYS A 53 -4.31 17.47 11.46
N GLU A 54 -4.70 16.26 11.12
CA GLU A 54 -5.29 15.29 12.04
C GLU A 54 -4.86 13.87 11.66
N ARG A 55 -4.32 13.11 12.61
CA ARG A 55 -3.90 11.72 12.34
C ARG A 55 -5.11 10.81 12.19
N PHE A 56 -5.04 9.92 11.20
CA PHE A 56 -6.06 8.90 10.99
C PHE A 56 -6.06 7.91 12.16
N LYS A 57 -7.25 7.64 12.72
CA LYS A 57 -7.43 6.64 13.79
C LYS A 57 -8.04 5.36 13.26
N LYS A 58 -8.87 5.47 12.23
CA LYS A 58 -9.57 4.37 11.57
C LYS A 58 -9.53 4.54 10.04
N TYR A 59 -9.88 3.48 9.32
CA TYR A 59 -9.78 3.47 7.85
C TYR A 59 -10.80 4.39 7.21
N GLU A 60 -11.95 4.56 7.86
CA GLU A 60 -13.04 5.45 7.46
C GLU A 60 -12.60 6.93 7.45
N ASP A 61 -11.64 7.32 8.31
CA ASP A 61 -11.08 8.69 8.29
C ASP A 61 -10.28 8.95 7.00
N ILE A 62 -9.74 7.90 6.39
CA ILE A 62 -9.01 7.98 5.13
C ILE A 62 -9.99 8.15 3.96
N GLU A 63 -11.23 7.65 4.08
CA GLU A 63 -12.29 7.82 3.08
C GLU A 63 -12.72 9.28 2.93
N ALA A 64 -12.59 10.06 4.00
CA ALA A 64 -12.87 11.49 3.99
C ALA A 64 -11.79 12.32 3.27
N VAL A 65 -10.66 11.71 2.88
CA VAL A 65 -9.60 12.40 2.13
C VAL A 65 -10.05 12.61 0.69
N ASN A 66 -9.96 13.85 0.21
CA ASN A 66 -10.34 14.21 -1.15
C ASN A 66 -9.69 13.29 -2.21
N GLY A 67 -10.53 12.60 -2.97
CA GLY A 67 -10.11 11.65 -4.02
C GLY A 67 -9.75 10.25 -3.54
N VAL A 68 -9.88 9.95 -2.24
CA VAL A 68 -9.66 8.63 -1.65
C VAL A 68 -11.01 8.03 -1.24
N GLY A 69 -11.64 7.31 -2.15
CA GLY A 69 -12.93 6.66 -1.88
C GLY A 69 -12.81 5.30 -1.18
N PRO A 70 -13.95 4.65 -0.87
CA PRO A 70 -14.01 3.39 -0.12
C PRO A 70 -13.24 2.27 -0.82
N ALA A 71 -13.20 2.27 -2.15
CA ALA A 71 -12.42 1.30 -2.92
C ALA A 71 -10.91 1.38 -2.63
N LEU A 72 -10.37 2.58 -2.44
CA LEU A 72 -8.95 2.75 -2.11
C LEU A 72 -8.69 2.44 -0.64
N VAL A 73 -9.60 2.83 0.24
CA VAL A 73 -9.54 2.45 1.66
C VAL A 73 -9.54 0.93 1.83
N LYS A 74 -10.33 0.22 1.02
CA LYS A 74 -10.29 -1.25 0.96
C LYS A 74 -8.91 -1.77 0.54
N ASN A 75 -8.28 -1.17 -0.48
CA ASN A 75 -6.92 -1.54 -0.88
C ASN A 75 -5.91 -1.32 0.26
N ILE A 76 -6.03 -0.21 1.01
CA ILE A 76 -5.21 0.08 2.20
C ILE A 76 -5.50 -0.91 3.36
N LYS A 77 -6.72 -1.43 3.47
CA LYS A 77 -7.13 -2.36 4.54
C LYS A 77 -6.73 -3.80 4.26
N ASP A 78 -6.93 -4.28 3.03
CA ASP A 78 -6.59 -5.66 2.62
C ASP A 78 -5.08 -5.90 2.70
N ASP A 79 -4.32 -4.84 2.50
CA ASP A 79 -2.92 -4.64 2.78
C ASP A 79 -2.44 -5.08 4.19
N VAL A 80 -3.19 -4.75 5.25
CA VAL A 80 -2.73 -4.90 6.65
C VAL A 80 -2.71 -6.35 7.11
N LYS A 81 -3.59 -7.17 6.54
CA LYS A 81 -3.74 -8.58 6.91
C LYS A 81 -2.51 -9.43 6.55
N VAL A 82 -1.65 -8.95 5.64
CA VAL A 82 -0.47 -9.70 5.18
C VAL A 82 0.72 -9.58 6.16
N LYS A 83 0.82 -8.50 6.95
CA LYS A 83 1.97 -8.29 7.86
C LYS A 83 1.91 -9.08 9.17
N LYS A 84 0.74 -9.52 9.63
CA LYS A 84 0.65 -10.31 10.88
C LYS A 84 1.30 -11.70 10.77
N ASN A 85 1.48 -12.24 9.55
CA ASN A 85 2.11 -13.56 9.36
C ASN A 85 3.62 -13.54 9.06
N LYS A 86 4.26 -12.38 8.90
CA LYS A 86 5.72 -12.30 8.66
C LYS A 86 6.56 -11.88 9.87
N LYS A 87 5.96 -11.59 11.03
CA LYS A 87 6.70 -11.33 12.28
C LYS A 87 7.00 -12.57 13.13
N SER A 88 6.67 -13.77 12.64
CA SER A 88 6.99 -15.04 13.33
C SER A 88 8.14 -15.83 12.69
N ALA A 89 8.77 -15.33 11.60
CA ALA A 89 9.81 -16.06 10.87
C ALA A 89 11.12 -15.28 10.68
N LYS A 90 11.45 -14.35 11.59
CA LYS A 90 12.81 -13.79 11.69
C LYS A 90 13.22 -13.65 13.15
N LYS A 91 13.40 -14.80 13.81
CA LYS A 91 14.17 -14.90 15.06
C LYS A 91 14.93 -16.23 15.09
N GLU A 92 16.00 -16.29 14.31
CA GLU A 92 17.19 -17.16 14.45
C GLU A 92 18.12 -16.74 13.29
N LYS A 93 19.41 -16.48 13.44
CA LYS A 93 20.40 -17.17 14.27
C LYS A 93 21.42 -16.15 14.79
N LYS A 94 21.81 -16.29 16.05
CA LYS A 94 23.20 -16.06 16.47
C LYS A 94 23.83 -17.44 16.58
#